data_AF-A0A662R796-F1
#
_entry.id   AF-A0A662R796-F1
#
_cell.length_a   1.000
_cell.length_b   1.000
_cell.length_c   1.000
_cell.angle_alpha   90.00
_cell.angle_beta   90.00
_cell.angle_gamma   90.00
#
_symmetry.space_group_name_H-M   'P 1'
#
loop_
_entity.id
_entity.type
_entity.pdbx_description
1 polymer ?
#
loop_
_entity_poly.entity_id
_entity_poly.type
_entity_poly.pdbx_seq_one_letter_code
_entity_poly.pdbx_strand_id
1 'polypeptide(L)'
;MINEEVVEQGFTLPGELIGTNEEFAKGEQTFDKGGNIYASVAGCVELHKQSRIISVKPVINPLNYIQDRDVVVGQVTAIRNSVVLVEIAHVKGRGERKIVNLGQAAIHVSNIKDTYVDDISRELRPFDIVKAKVIDIKSMRLTTAGKELGVMKAFCSRCRQPLHKNGARLVCKSCGNKETRKTSLNYGTGII
;
A
#
# COMPACT_ATOMS: atom_id res chain seq x y z
N MET A 1 1.89 8.91 28.47
CA MET A 1 1.05 9.23 27.30
C MET A 1 -0.37 9.28 27.80
N ILE A 2 -0.99 10.46 27.79
CA ILE A 2 -2.36 10.64 28.28
C ILE A 2 -3.26 10.09 27.18
N ASN A 3 -4.04 9.04 27.47
CA ASN A 3 -5.06 8.57 26.54
C ASN A 3 -6.19 9.61 26.54
N GLU A 4 -6.32 10.33 25.44
CA GLU A 4 -7.40 11.28 25.25
C GLU A 4 -8.71 10.52 25.02
N GLU A 5 -9.76 10.87 25.79
CA GLU A 5 -11.07 10.24 25.68
C GLU A 5 -11.79 10.80 24.45
N VAL A 6 -11.90 9.99 23.40
CA VAL A 6 -12.64 10.29 22.17
C VAL A 6 -14.05 9.73 22.29
N VAL A 7 -15.07 10.56 22.09
CA VAL A 7 -16.49 10.15 22.07
C VAL A 7 -17.05 10.32 20.67
N GLU A 8 -17.62 9.24 20.12
CA GLU A 8 -18.36 9.29 18.86
C GLU A 8 -19.80 9.78 19.10
N GLN A 9 -20.19 10.88 18.46
CA GLN A 9 -21.49 11.52 18.68
C GLN A 9 -22.55 11.15 17.62
N GLY A 10 -22.16 10.42 16.56
CA GLY A 10 -23.06 9.95 15.51
C GLY A 10 -22.54 10.24 14.10
N PHE A 11 -23.34 9.87 13.10
CA PHE A 11 -23.05 10.09 11.69
C PHE A 11 -23.58 11.45 11.23
N THR A 12 -22.81 12.14 10.38
CA THR A 12 -23.15 13.46 9.84
C THR A 12 -22.92 13.53 8.33
N LEU A 13 -23.63 14.43 7.67
CA LEU A 13 -23.47 14.80 6.26
C LEU A 13 -22.79 16.17 6.10
N PRO A 14 -22.12 16.45 4.96
CA PRO A 14 -21.50 17.75 4.72
C PRO A 14 -22.52 18.89 4.85
N GLY A 15 -22.16 19.91 5.62
CA GLY A 15 -23.00 21.09 5.88
C GLY A 15 -23.89 20.99 7.12
N GLU A 16 -23.93 19.84 7.79
CA GLU A 16 -24.63 19.72 9.08
C GLU A 16 -23.86 20.41 10.21
N LEU A 17 -24.61 21.01 11.13
CA LEU A 17 -24.10 21.63 12.34
C LEU A 17 -23.71 20.53 13.35
N ILE A 18 -22.47 20.57 13.82
CA ILE A 18 -21.94 19.57 14.76
C ILE A 18 -21.53 20.15 16.11
N GLY A 19 -21.33 21.46 16.19
CA GLY A 19 -21.01 22.16 17.44
C GLY A 19 -20.86 23.66 17.25
N THR A 20 -20.45 24.36 18.32
CA THR A 20 -20.17 25.80 18.29
C THR A 20 -18.73 26.06 18.72
N ASN A 21 -18.17 27.20 18.32
CA ASN A 21 -16.82 27.60 18.73
C ASN A 21 -16.71 27.94 20.23
N GLU A 22 -17.84 28.15 20.90
CA GLU A 22 -17.90 28.40 22.35
C GLU A 22 -17.66 27.10 23.13
N GLU A 23 -18.14 25.97 22.59
CA GLU A 23 -18.02 24.65 23.20
C GLU A 23 -16.75 23.93 22.77
N PHE A 24 -16.38 24.05 21.48
CA PHE A 24 -15.31 23.28 20.88
C PHE A 24 -14.42 24.12 19.95
N ALA A 25 -13.16 23.72 19.83
CA ALA A 25 -12.29 24.15 18.75
C ALA A 25 -12.51 23.27 17.51
N LYS A 26 -12.41 23.90 16.34
CA LYS A 26 -12.51 23.24 15.04
C LYS A 26 -11.37 22.24 14.81
N GLY A 27 -11.71 20.98 14.57
CA GLY A 27 -10.78 19.90 14.24
C GLY A 27 -10.71 19.56 12.75
N GLU A 28 -10.25 18.35 12.43
CA GLU A 28 -10.12 17.90 11.05
C GLU A 28 -11.49 17.71 10.37
N GLN A 29 -11.55 18.00 9.07
CA GLN A 29 -12.75 17.81 8.23
C GLN A 29 -13.98 18.60 8.70
N THR A 30 -13.75 19.75 9.32
CA THR A 30 -14.79 20.68 9.76
C THR A 30 -14.48 22.10 9.28
N PHE A 31 -15.50 22.96 9.21
CA PHE A 31 -15.33 24.38 8.89
C PHE A 31 -16.14 25.26 9.84
N ASP A 32 -15.65 26.46 10.10
CA ASP A 32 -16.36 27.47 10.89
C ASP A 32 -17.19 28.36 9.95
N LYS A 33 -18.40 28.69 10.37
CA LYS A 33 -19.20 29.74 9.74
C LYS A 33 -20.10 30.40 10.77
N GLY A 34 -19.77 31.64 11.14
CA GLY A 34 -20.61 32.45 12.03
C GLY A 34 -20.67 31.93 13.46
N GLY A 35 -19.55 31.42 14.00
CA GLY A 35 -19.46 30.90 15.37
C GLY A 35 -19.91 29.45 15.52
N ASN A 36 -20.39 28.84 14.43
CA ASN A 36 -20.85 27.47 14.36
C ASN A 36 -19.85 26.60 13.58
N ILE A 37 -19.66 25.37 14.05
CA ILE A 37 -18.81 24.37 13.43
C ILE A 37 -19.68 23.40 12.64
N TYR A 38 -19.35 23.23 11.36
CA TYR A 38 -20.06 22.37 10.43
C TYR A 38 -19.17 21.26 9.90
N ALA A 39 -19.78 20.12 9.58
CA ALA A 39 -19.11 19.00 8.92
C ALA A 39 -18.72 19.36 7.48
N SER A 40 -17.47 19.08 7.07
CA SER A 40 -17.03 19.26 5.67
C SER A 40 -17.22 17.99 4.83
N VAL A 41 -17.39 16.84 5.47
CA VAL A 41 -17.43 15.50 4.86
C VAL A 41 -18.51 14.65 5.52
N ALA A 42 -18.93 13.58 4.85
CA ALA A 42 -19.82 12.58 5.46
C ALA A 42 -19.00 11.64 6.38
N GLY A 43 -19.38 11.50 7.64
CA GLY A 43 -18.57 10.75 8.59
C GLY A 43 -19.11 10.65 10.01
N CYS A 44 -18.33 10.04 10.90
CA CYS A 44 -18.62 9.99 12.32
C CYS A 44 -18.01 11.21 13.02
N VAL A 45 -18.79 11.90 13.84
CA VAL A 45 -18.31 13.02 14.66
C VAL A 45 -17.50 12.47 15.83
N GLU A 46 -16.23 12.89 15.94
CA GLU A 46 -15.31 12.53 17.03
C GLU A 46 -15.08 13.76 17.93
N LEU A 47 -15.42 13.63 19.20
CA LEU A 47 -15.21 14.64 20.24
C LEU A 47 -13.99 14.29 21.10
N HIS A 48 -12.97 15.12 21.06
CA HIS A 48 -11.81 15.04 21.95
C HIS A 48 -12.09 15.89 23.18
N LYS A 49 -12.60 15.27 24.26
CA LYS A 49 -13.10 16.01 25.43
C LYS A 49 -12.04 16.86 26.14
N GLN A 50 -10.79 16.39 26.18
CA GLN A 50 -9.72 17.03 26.93
C GLN A 50 -9.21 18.28 26.20
N SER A 51 -8.95 18.17 24.89
CA SER A 51 -8.58 19.30 24.04
C SER A 51 -9.77 20.15 23.58
N ARG A 52 -11.00 19.70 23.83
CA ARG A 52 -12.25 20.29 23.32
C ARG A 52 -12.24 20.45 21.82
N ILE A 53 -11.71 19.48 21.08
CA ILE A 53 -11.69 19.51 19.61
C ILE A 53 -12.84 18.65 19.07
N ILE A 54 -13.60 19.18 18.11
CA ILE A 54 -14.60 18.43 17.36
C ILE A 54 -14.12 18.20 15.93
N SER A 55 -14.06 16.93 15.51
CA SER A 55 -13.64 16.52 14.16
C SER A 55 -14.68 15.61 13.52
N VAL A 56 -14.63 15.46 12.20
CA VAL A 56 -15.42 14.44 11.50
C VAL A 56 -14.49 13.42 10.88
N LYS A 57 -14.59 12.18 11.32
CA LYS A 57 -13.90 11.05 10.72
C LYS A 57 -14.68 10.56 9.50
N PRO A 58 -14.16 10.72 8.27
CA PRO A 58 -14.89 10.33 7.08
C PRO A 58 -15.21 8.83 7.12
N VAL A 59 -16.49 8.47 6.99
CA VAL A 59 -16.89 7.06 6.78
C VAL A 59 -16.57 6.65 5.35
N ILE A 60 -16.50 7.63 4.44
CA ILE A 60 -16.15 7.42 3.04
C ILE A 60 -14.69 7.85 2.82
N ASN A 61 -13.80 6.88 3.01
CA ASN A 61 -12.60 6.65 2.22
C ASN A 61 -11.47 7.71 2.34
N PRO A 62 -10.63 7.64 3.39
CA PRO A 62 -9.44 8.47 3.49
C PRO A 62 -8.56 8.31 2.25
N LEU A 63 -7.91 9.39 1.85
CA LEU A 63 -7.00 9.38 0.70
C LEU A 63 -5.92 8.31 0.89
N ASN A 64 -5.71 7.48 -0.12
CA ASN A 64 -4.74 6.40 -0.06
C ASN A 64 -3.35 6.94 -0.45
N TYR A 65 -2.54 7.28 0.54
CA TYR A 65 -1.17 7.78 0.35
C TYR A 65 -0.14 6.73 0.76
N ILE A 66 0.71 6.28 -0.16
CA ILE A 66 1.84 5.41 0.21
C ILE A 66 2.75 6.15 1.19
N GLN A 67 3.20 5.46 2.23
CA GLN A 67 4.14 5.91 3.25
C GLN A 67 5.37 5.00 3.31
N ASP A 68 6.42 5.49 3.96
CA ASP A 68 7.57 4.64 4.27
C ASP A 68 7.13 3.42 5.09
N ARG A 69 7.77 2.29 4.81
CA ARG A 69 7.51 0.98 5.42
C ARG A 69 6.19 0.31 5.03
N ASP A 70 5.34 0.95 4.24
CA ASP A 70 4.16 0.30 3.66
C ASP A 70 4.57 -0.95 2.86
N VAL A 71 3.71 -1.97 2.93
CA VAL A 71 3.82 -3.15 2.06
C VAL A 71 2.89 -2.94 0.87
N VAL A 72 3.46 -3.00 -0.32
CA VAL A 72 2.76 -2.74 -1.58
C VAL A 72 2.76 -3.99 -2.47
N VAL A 73 1.73 -4.09 -3.30
CA VAL A 73 1.65 -5.08 -4.38
C VAL A 73 1.64 -4.33 -5.69
N GLY A 74 2.47 -4.81 -6.61
CA GLY A 74 2.60 -4.22 -7.93
C GLY A 74 3.00 -5.24 -8.98
N GLN A 75 3.08 -4.78 -10.22
CA GLN A 75 3.55 -5.55 -11.35
C GLN A 75 4.92 -5.04 -11.80
N VAL A 76 5.86 -5.93 -12.08
CA VAL A 76 7.12 -5.56 -12.72
C VAL A 76 6.85 -5.15 -14.17
N THR A 77 7.17 -3.91 -14.51
CA THR A 77 6.95 -3.37 -15.86
C THR A 77 8.18 -3.53 -16.75
N ALA A 78 9.37 -3.31 -16.20
CA ALA A 78 10.63 -3.43 -16.93
C ALA A 78 11.82 -3.67 -15.99
N ILE A 79 12.93 -4.14 -16.58
CA ILE A 79 14.22 -4.27 -15.91
C ILE A 79 15.23 -3.48 -16.74
N ARG A 80 15.97 -2.57 -16.10
CA ARG A 80 16.96 -1.68 -16.73
C ARG A 80 18.23 -1.66 -15.89
N ASN A 81 19.34 -2.11 -16.44
CA ASN A 81 20.64 -2.16 -15.76
C ASN A 81 20.50 -2.85 -14.38
N SER A 82 20.72 -2.11 -13.29
CA SER A 82 20.63 -2.56 -11.91
C SER A 82 19.28 -2.29 -11.24
N VAL A 83 18.23 -1.95 -11.99
CA VAL A 83 16.94 -1.50 -11.46
C VAL A 83 15.76 -2.25 -12.08
N VAL A 84 14.82 -2.65 -11.24
CA VAL A 84 13.51 -3.22 -11.63
C VAL A 84 12.45 -2.15 -11.41
N LEU A 85 11.72 -1.82 -12.48
CA LEU A 85 10.59 -0.88 -12.43
C LEU A 85 9.31 -1.63 -12.07
N VAL A 86 8.54 -1.05 -11.14
CA VAL A 86 7.32 -1.64 -10.60
C VAL A 86 6.19 -0.62 -10.67
N GLU A 87 5.07 -1.04 -11.24
CA GLU A 87 3.81 -0.30 -11.17
C GLU A 87 3.03 -0.80 -9.96
N ILE A 88 2.82 0.08 -8.97
CA ILE A 88 2.11 -0.28 -7.74
C ILE A 88 0.61 -0.21 -7.98
N ALA A 89 -0.10 -1.28 -7.63
CA ALA A 89 -1.54 -1.37 -7.77
C ALA A 89 -2.27 -1.28 -6.42
N HIS A 90 -1.64 -1.73 -5.33
CA HIS A 90 -2.30 -1.85 -4.04
C HIS A 90 -1.35 -1.69 -2.85
N VAL A 91 -1.88 -1.20 -1.72
CA VAL A 91 -1.18 -1.11 -0.44
C VAL A 91 -1.87 -2.06 0.54
N LYS A 92 -1.12 -2.94 1.17
CA LYS A 92 -1.63 -3.94 2.11
C LYS A 92 -2.45 -3.27 3.22
N GLY A 93 -3.63 -3.81 3.50
CA GLY A 93 -4.51 -3.35 4.58
C GLY A 93 -5.28 -2.07 4.24
N ARG A 94 -5.24 -1.61 2.98
CA ARG A 94 -6.02 -0.47 2.50
C ARG A 94 -7.07 -0.92 1.50
N GLY A 95 -8.12 -0.12 1.34
CA GLY A 95 -9.20 -0.42 0.39
C GLY A 95 -8.79 -0.24 -1.08
N GLU A 96 -9.78 -0.33 -1.96
CA GLU A 96 -9.60 -0.26 -3.43
C GLU A 96 -9.41 1.16 -3.98
N ARG A 97 -9.35 2.18 -3.12
CA ARG A 97 -9.17 3.57 -3.57
C ARG A 97 -7.83 3.73 -4.27
N LYS A 98 -7.86 4.46 -5.39
CA LYS A 98 -6.66 4.87 -6.12
C LYS A 98 -5.66 5.54 -5.18
N ILE A 99 -4.40 5.17 -5.36
CA ILE A 99 -3.27 5.74 -4.65
C ILE A 99 -2.99 7.14 -5.23
N VAL A 100 -2.90 8.14 -4.36
CA VAL A 100 -2.81 9.56 -4.78
C VAL A 100 -1.38 9.93 -5.19
N ASN A 101 -0.39 9.53 -4.39
CA ASN A 101 1.02 9.86 -4.60
C ASN A 101 1.77 8.77 -5.38
N LEU A 102 1.13 8.23 -6.42
CA LEU A 102 1.75 7.18 -7.22
C LEU A 102 2.86 7.76 -8.11
N GLY A 103 4.10 7.40 -7.81
CA GLY A 103 5.26 7.67 -8.66
C GLY A 103 5.80 6.40 -9.32
N GLN A 104 6.78 6.56 -10.21
CA GLN A 104 7.49 5.43 -10.79
C GLN A 104 8.32 4.72 -9.70
N ALA A 105 7.87 3.53 -9.27
CA ALA A 105 8.53 2.80 -8.20
C ALA A 105 9.62 1.87 -8.74
N ALA A 106 10.67 1.69 -7.94
CA ALA A 106 11.87 0.98 -8.38
C ALA A 106 12.49 0.13 -7.27
N ILE A 107 12.96 -1.06 -7.63
CA ILE A 107 13.79 -1.93 -6.78
C ILE A 107 15.20 -1.94 -7.36
N HIS A 108 16.16 -1.40 -6.64
CA HIS A 108 17.58 -1.55 -6.98
C HIS A 108 18.06 -2.98 -6.69
N VAL A 109 19.03 -3.48 -7.44
CA VAL A 109 19.57 -4.85 -7.31
C VAL A 109 19.97 -5.21 -5.87
N SER A 110 20.57 -4.27 -5.15
CA SER A 110 20.95 -4.44 -3.73
C SER A 110 19.77 -4.64 -2.78
N ASN A 111 18.55 -4.33 -3.21
CA ASN A 111 17.33 -4.40 -2.40
C ASN A 111 16.46 -5.59 -2.77
N ILE A 112 16.90 -6.46 -3.68
CA ILE A 112 16.14 -7.64 -4.13
C ILE A 112 16.16 -8.75 -3.07
N LYS A 113 17.34 -9.07 -2.54
CA LYS A 113 17.59 -10.11 -1.53
C LYS A 113 18.84 -9.75 -0.72
N ASP A 114 18.99 -10.33 0.47
CA ASP A 114 20.14 -10.06 1.35
C ASP A 114 21.46 -10.70 0.85
N THR A 115 21.38 -11.59 -0.13
CA THR A 115 22.51 -12.23 -0.77
C THR A 115 22.84 -11.58 -2.11
N TYR A 116 24.07 -11.79 -2.59
CA TYR A 116 24.49 -11.25 -3.88
C TYR A 116 23.57 -11.73 -5.03
N VAL A 117 23.16 -10.78 -5.88
CA VAL A 117 22.40 -11.03 -7.10
C VAL A 117 23.35 -10.88 -8.27
N ASP A 118 23.65 -12.00 -8.93
CA ASP A 118 24.43 -12.06 -10.17
C ASP A 118 23.59 -11.62 -11.38
N ASP A 119 22.34 -12.08 -11.44
CA ASP A 119 21.43 -11.85 -12.56
C ASP A 119 20.01 -11.56 -12.07
N ILE A 120 19.57 -10.31 -12.27
CA ILE A 120 18.23 -9.84 -11.87
C ILE A 120 17.13 -10.66 -12.55
N SER A 121 17.36 -11.13 -13.78
CA SER A 121 16.36 -11.88 -14.55
C SER A 121 16.04 -13.27 -13.96
N ARG A 122 16.88 -13.75 -13.03
CA ARG A 122 16.65 -14.97 -12.23
C ARG A 122 15.86 -14.70 -10.96
N GLU A 123 15.69 -13.45 -10.58
CA GLU A 123 14.99 -13.04 -9.36
C GLU A 123 13.60 -12.47 -9.66
N LEU A 124 13.53 -11.59 -10.67
CA LEU A 124 12.33 -10.84 -11.06
C LEU A 124 12.27 -10.78 -12.58
N ARG A 125 11.07 -10.82 -13.16
CA ARG A 125 10.84 -10.62 -14.60
C ARG A 125 9.65 -9.72 -14.90
N PRO A 126 9.61 -9.09 -16.09
CA PRO A 126 8.43 -8.36 -16.54
C PRO A 126 7.17 -9.21 -16.44
N PHE A 127 6.07 -8.57 -16.02
CA PHE A 127 4.76 -9.14 -15.73
C PHE A 127 4.65 -9.97 -14.46
N ASP A 128 5.73 -10.18 -13.70
CA ASP A 128 5.63 -10.79 -12.39
C ASP A 128 4.85 -9.87 -11.43
N ILE A 129 3.95 -10.45 -10.64
CA ILE A 129 3.27 -9.75 -9.55
C ILE A 129 4.12 -9.87 -8.30
N VAL A 130 4.47 -8.74 -7.70
CA VAL A 130 5.46 -8.64 -6.62
C VAL A 130 4.87 -7.98 -5.39
N LYS A 131 5.21 -8.54 -4.22
CA LYS A 131 5.02 -7.91 -2.91
C LYS A 131 6.34 -7.27 -2.48
N ALA A 132 6.34 -5.98 -2.24
CA ALA A 132 7.52 -5.22 -1.86
C ALA A 132 7.22 -4.30 -0.68
N LYS A 133 8.28 -3.83 -0.02
CA LYS A 133 8.19 -2.84 1.07
C LYS A 133 8.80 -1.52 0.61
N VAL A 134 8.14 -0.41 0.94
CA VAL A 134 8.62 0.94 0.67
C VAL A 134 9.75 1.28 1.64
N ILE A 135 10.91 1.65 1.11
CA ILE A 135 12.07 2.08 1.91
C ILE A 135 12.15 3.60 1.96
N ASP A 136 11.85 4.26 0.84
CA ASP A 136 11.92 5.71 0.71
C ASP A 136 10.81 6.18 -0.24
N ILE A 137 9.85 6.92 0.33
CA ILE A 137 8.72 7.48 -0.39
C ILE A 137 9.13 8.58 -1.36
N LYS A 138 10.16 9.38 -1.06
CA LYS A 138 10.56 10.51 -1.91
C LYS A 138 11.06 10.04 -3.27
N SER A 139 11.81 8.93 -3.27
CA SER A 139 12.32 8.31 -4.49
C SER A 139 11.52 7.09 -4.94
N MET A 140 10.39 6.77 -4.29
CA MET A 140 9.60 5.55 -4.50
C MET A 140 10.45 4.26 -4.56
N ARG A 141 11.42 4.15 -3.65
CA ARG A 141 12.37 3.02 -3.63
C ARG A 141 11.84 1.89 -2.79
N LEU A 142 11.87 0.68 -3.37
CA LEU A 142 11.29 -0.53 -2.82
C LEU A 142 12.36 -1.59 -2.49
N THR A 143 12.01 -2.54 -1.63
CA THR A 143 12.77 -3.77 -1.38
C THR A 143 11.89 -5.02 -1.40
N THR A 144 12.49 -6.14 -1.81
CA THR A 144 11.93 -7.49 -1.72
C THR A 144 12.78 -8.44 -0.86
N ALA A 145 13.71 -7.91 -0.07
CA ALA A 145 14.71 -8.73 0.59
C ALA A 145 14.13 -9.68 1.65
N GLY A 146 13.11 -9.22 2.38
CA GLY A 146 12.41 -10.03 3.38
C GLY A 146 11.82 -11.34 2.83
N LYS A 147 11.70 -12.35 3.68
CA LYS A 147 11.18 -13.69 3.30
C LYS A 147 9.72 -13.65 2.83
N GLU A 148 8.90 -12.81 3.47
CA GLU A 148 7.50 -12.58 3.08
C GLU A 148 7.36 -11.76 1.79
N LEU A 149 8.45 -11.14 1.31
CA LEU A 149 8.47 -10.28 0.13
C LEU A 149 9.04 -11.02 -1.09
N GLY A 150 8.73 -10.48 -2.27
CA GLY A 150 9.15 -11.02 -3.56
C GLY A 150 7.97 -11.36 -4.45
N VAL A 151 8.22 -12.20 -5.43
CA VAL A 151 7.22 -12.60 -6.42
C VAL A 151 6.10 -13.40 -5.77
N MET A 152 4.87 -12.99 -6.01
CA MET A 152 3.63 -13.66 -5.58
C MET A 152 3.03 -14.53 -6.69
N LYS A 153 3.20 -14.09 -7.95
CA LYS A 153 2.73 -14.78 -9.14
C LYS A 153 3.67 -14.50 -10.29
N ALA A 154 4.08 -15.54 -11.00
CA ALA A 154 4.94 -15.44 -12.16
C ALA A 154 4.34 -16.17 -13.38
N PHE A 155 4.82 -15.78 -14.55
CA PHE A 155 4.42 -16.35 -15.84
C PHE A 155 5.64 -16.93 -16.57
N CYS A 156 5.41 -18.03 -17.28
CA CYS A 156 6.45 -18.73 -18.00
C CYS A 156 7.05 -17.84 -19.09
N SER A 157 8.37 -17.74 -19.14
CA SER A 157 9.09 -16.96 -20.15
C SER A 157 8.92 -17.48 -21.58
N ARG A 158 8.56 -18.76 -21.75
CA ARG A 158 8.36 -19.38 -23.07
C ARG A 158 6.93 -19.30 -23.57
N CYS A 159 5.95 -19.73 -22.77
CA CYS A 159 4.55 -19.85 -23.21
C CYS A 159 3.56 -18.98 -22.44
N ARG A 160 4.03 -18.11 -21.53
CA ARG A 160 3.23 -17.18 -20.71
C ARG A 160 2.20 -17.82 -19.77
N GLN A 161 2.11 -19.15 -19.73
CA GLN A 161 1.28 -19.85 -18.75
C GLN A 161 1.79 -19.63 -17.31
N PRO A 162 0.90 -19.62 -16.31
CA PRO A 162 1.28 -19.47 -14.91
C PRO A 162 2.32 -20.50 -14.46
N LEU A 163 3.30 -20.05 -13.69
CA LEU A 163 4.30 -20.92 -13.09
C LEU A 163 3.84 -21.44 -11.72
N HIS A 164 4.14 -22.70 -11.44
CA HIS A 164 3.83 -23.35 -10.16
C HIS A 164 5.10 -23.58 -9.34
N LYS A 165 5.01 -23.34 -8.04
CA LYS A 165 6.14 -23.58 -7.13
C LYS A 165 6.34 -25.08 -6.92
N ASN A 166 7.57 -25.53 -7.08
CA ASN A 166 8.01 -26.90 -6.79
C ASN A 166 9.36 -26.82 -6.06
N GLY A 167 9.31 -26.92 -4.73
CA GLY A 167 10.46 -26.64 -3.86
C GLY A 167 10.97 -25.20 -4.05
N ALA A 168 12.25 -25.08 -4.38
CA ALA A 168 12.92 -23.79 -4.63
C ALA A 168 12.74 -23.25 -6.07
N ARG A 169 12.12 -24.02 -6.97
CA ARG A 169 11.98 -23.65 -8.39
C ARG A 169 10.52 -23.40 -8.77
N LEU A 170 10.35 -22.72 -9.90
CA LEU A 170 9.07 -22.51 -10.56
C LEU A 170 9.02 -23.36 -11.82
N VAL A 171 7.91 -24.09 -12.02
CA VAL A 171 7.73 -25.04 -13.12
C VAL A 171 6.46 -24.69 -13.89
N CYS A 172 6.60 -24.61 -15.21
CA CYS A 172 5.47 -24.48 -16.11
C CYS A 172 4.87 -25.87 -16.38
N LYS A 173 3.62 -26.08 -15.99
CA LYS A 173 2.92 -27.36 -16.25
C LYS A 173 2.55 -27.56 -17.73
N SER A 174 2.55 -26.50 -18.53
CA SER A 174 2.16 -26.55 -19.95
C SER A 174 3.33 -26.93 -20.87
N CYS A 175 4.51 -26.32 -20.71
CA CYS A 175 5.68 -26.59 -21.58
C CYS A 175 6.88 -27.22 -20.85
N GLY A 176 6.75 -27.53 -19.56
CA GLY A 176 7.81 -28.13 -18.75
C GLY A 176 8.96 -27.19 -18.38
N ASN A 177 8.96 -25.93 -18.81
CA ASN A 177 10.03 -24.98 -18.52
C ASN A 177 10.21 -24.78 -17.01
N LYS A 178 11.48 -24.71 -16.56
CA LYS A 178 11.85 -24.52 -15.16
C LYS A 178 12.61 -23.22 -15.01
N GLU A 179 12.19 -22.40 -14.05
CA GLU A 179 12.73 -21.07 -13.81
C GLU A 179 12.90 -20.83 -12.31
N THR A 180 13.70 -19.81 -11.96
CA THR A 180 13.86 -19.33 -10.58
C THR A 180 13.32 -17.91 -10.48
N ARG A 181 12.90 -17.53 -9.28
CA ARG A 181 12.52 -16.16 -8.87
C ARG A 181 12.82 -15.99 -7.39
N LYS A 182 12.98 -14.73 -6.94
CA LYS A 182 12.87 -14.36 -5.53
C LYS A 182 11.42 -14.48 -5.10
N THR A 183 10.97 -15.69 -4.80
CA THR A 183 9.57 -15.93 -4.40
C THR A 183 9.30 -15.43 -2.98
N SER A 184 8.12 -14.88 -2.78
CA SER A 184 7.53 -14.71 -1.44
C SER A 184 7.19 -16.08 -0.85
N LEU A 185 7.15 -16.16 0.48
CA LEU A 185 6.56 -17.31 1.19
C LEU A 185 5.11 -17.57 0.76
N ASN A 186 4.37 -16.52 0.38
CA ASN A 186 2.97 -16.57 -0.03
C ASN A 186 2.77 -16.74 -1.54
N TYR A 187 3.77 -17.28 -2.27
CA TYR A 187 3.65 -17.48 -3.71
C TYR A 187 2.45 -18.37 -4.05
N GLY A 188 1.56 -17.89 -4.92
CA GLY A 188 0.41 -18.63 -5.41
C GLY A 188 -0.78 -18.73 -4.45
N THR A 189 -0.73 -18.15 -3.24
CA THR A 189 -1.85 -18.19 -2.29
C THR A 189 -2.85 -17.04 -2.49
N GLY A 190 -2.43 -15.97 -3.17
CA GLY A 190 -3.23 -14.74 -3.30
C GLY A 190 -3.27 -13.88 -2.03
N ILE A 191 -2.52 -14.24 -0.99
CA ILE A 191 -2.53 -13.53 0.30
C ILE A 191 -1.59 -12.33 0.25
N ILE A 192 -2.13 -11.14 0.50
CA ILE A 192 -1.41 -9.86 0.57
C ILE A 192 -1.02 -9.54 2.03
#